data_AF-A0A5B9Y2V7-F1
#
_entry.id   AF-A0A5B9Y2V7-F1
#
_cell.length_a   1.000
_cell.length_b   1.000
_cell.length_c   1.000
_cell.angle_alpha   90.00
_cell.angle_beta   90.00
_cell.angle_gamma   90.00
#
_symmetry.space_group_name_H-M   'P 1'
#
loop_
_entity.id
_entity.type
_entity.pdbx_description
1 polymer ?
#
loop_
_entity_poly.entity_id
_entity_poly.type
_entity_poly.pdbx_seq_one_letter_code
_entity_poly.pdbx_strand_id
1 'polypeptide(L)'
;MHFWNNKVEDKTVMKLVISNNSRTKIIVTFFVVSILIIFISLFFNALIIVVADLISNGDINSVIIWNCLILLFYVPLISTSLLWALVAAMIYINRNIATMLAVLILTLKLISSIPQKFQETKEESLYIEFNNGVNMSVSKVKNLIDLQKNIKEKNIRYPNLSKYINDSFLENKLSKGSMFANEKSKLLRKEIWKELGLINETKDFTVTLKNQVIERLPRGWSNWSVGDSVEINVVVKDDFMTYESFQDLVEVNLEHPYYLVIKELNEFVQYIQNFFPSTYEFKKNYIEQFDAFIDVLNPCQDLTKTCEQDSSFINNITKNSKRAMQIEELKTIYQNYYLNIYDGLALRVDDEELSLFIEEAVYNPLRLSVRIVENYFIDYTSDFYSITNQEDANVVMTNNADYKEFKKTENFNSWLYLINIFSSSQSIYTYYSKQSSENFWFEYKNRSHIDFSKQDNLFLTYPKYKIELTKLGTIQEDTYKNHPPIWGFMVEMLVISLFFLVICIVRFNRMDLN
;
A
#
# COMPACT_ATOMS: atom_id res chain seq x y z
N MET A 1 23.33 -25.35 32.81
CA MET A 1 24.11 -26.42 32.14
C MET A 1 25.26 -26.99 32.99
N HIS A 2 25.74 -26.29 34.02
CA HIS A 2 26.79 -26.79 34.94
C HIS A 2 26.39 -27.96 35.87
N PHE A 3 25.09 -28.19 36.09
CA PHE A 3 24.57 -29.31 36.92
C PHE A 3 24.96 -30.71 36.43
N TRP A 4 25.36 -30.84 35.16
CA TRP A 4 25.58 -32.12 34.49
C TRP A 4 27.01 -32.29 33.97
N ASN A 5 27.96 -31.46 34.41
CA ASN A 5 29.36 -31.63 34.06
C ASN A 5 30.03 -32.65 34.98
N ASN A 6 30.72 -33.63 34.39
CA ASN A 6 31.36 -34.74 35.11
C ASN A 6 32.72 -34.38 35.75
N LYS A 7 33.10 -33.10 35.78
CA LYS A 7 34.37 -32.68 36.41
C LYS A 7 34.22 -32.75 37.94
N VAL A 8 35.16 -33.42 38.59
CA VAL A 8 35.14 -33.71 40.03
C VAL A 8 35.15 -32.43 40.87
N GLU A 9 35.85 -31.39 40.41
CA GLU A 9 35.93 -30.08 41.08
C GLU A 9 34.57 -29.34 41.12
N ASP A 10 33.79 -29.41 40.03
CA ASP A 10 32.45 -28.83 39.95
C ASP A 10 31.48 -29.52 40.92
N LYS A 11 31.62 -30.83 41.15
CA LYS A 11 30.75 -31.59 42.07
C LYS A 11 30.90 -31.14 43.53
N THR A 12 32.10 -30.76 43.96
CA THR A 12 32.35 -30.36 45.36
C THR A 12 31.80 -28.98 45.67
N VAL A 13 32.04 -28.01 44.79
CA VAL A 13 31.44 -26.66 44.88
C VAL A 13 29.91 -26.77 44.84
N MET A 14 29.39 -27.61 43.97
CA MET A 14 27.95 -27.83 43.82
C MET A 14 27.32 -28.51 45.04
N LYS A 15 27.98 -29.50 45.65
CA LYS A 15 27.54 -30.12 46.92
C LYS A 15 27.47 -29.09 48.05
N LEU A 16 28.47 -28.20 48.16
CA LEU A 16 28.48 -27.10 49.15
C LEU A 16 27.35 -26.08 48.91
N VAL A 17 27.05 -25.74 47.65
CA VAL A 17 25.96 -24.83 47.30
C VAL A 17 24.60 -25.45 47.61
N ILE A 18 24.41 -26.74 47.34
CA ILE A 18 23.17 -27.50 47.61
C ILE A 18 23.00 -27.76 49.11
N SER A 19 24.08 -27.95 49.88
CA SER A 19 23.98 -28.15 51.34
C SER A 19 23.63 -26.87 52.08
N ASN A 20 24.08 -25.71 51.60
CA ASN A 20 23.90 -24.42 52.29
C ASN A 20 22.65 -23.65 51.84
N ASN A 21 21.99 -24.07 50.75
CA ASN A 21 20.81 -23.38 50.23
C ASN A 21 19.67 -24.35 49.95
N SER A 22 18.43 -23.91 50.20
CA SER A 22 17.26 -24.71 49.82
C SER A 22 17.21 -24.92 48.30
N ARG A 23 16.97 -26.15 47.88
CA ARG A 23 16.88 -26.57 46.46
C ARG A 23 15.91 -25.73 45.62
N THR A 24 14.81 -25.29 46.22
CA THR A 24 13.84 -24.40 45.56
C THR A 24 14.41 -23.01 45.27
N LYS A 25 15.13 -22.39 46.22
CA LYS A 25 15.83 -21.11 46.00
C LYS A 25 16.82 -21.22 44.86
N ILE A 26 17.57 -22.34 44.78
CA ILE A 26 18.53 -22.58 43.71
C ILE A 26 17.83 -22.55 42.33
N ILE A 27 16.74 -23.30 42.15
CA ILE A 27 16.00 -23.33 40.87
C ILE A 27 15.41 -21.96 40.51
N VAL A 28 14.80 -21.27 41.48
CA VAL A 28 14.23 -19.93 41.24
C VAL A 28 15.32 -18.94 40.86
N THR A 29 16.49 -18.99 41.50
CA THR A 29 17.63 -18.16 41.09
C THR A 29 18.07 -18.49 39.67
N PHE A 30 18.13 -19.76 39.27
CA PHE A 30 18.42 -20.14 37.88
C PHE A 30 17.36 -19.64 36.89
N PHE A 31 16.09 -19.64 37.27
CA PHE A 31 14.99 -19.08 36.46
C PHE A 31 15.20 -17.59 36.20
N VAL A 32 15.42 -16.82 37.27
CA VAL A 32 15.61 -15.36 37.17
C VAL A 32 16.89 -15.02 36.40
N VAL A 33 18.00 -15.71 36.68
CA VAL A 33 19.28 -15.48 35.98
C VAL A 33 19.18 -15.81 34.49
N SER A 34 18.43 -16.85 34.11
CA SER A 34 18.23 -17.21 32.70
C SER A 34 17.49 -16.12 31.93
N ILE A 35 16.43 -15.55 32.52
CA ILE A 35 15.69 -14.41 31.94
C ILE A 35 16.63 -13.22 31.74
N LEU A 36 17.42 -12.90 32.77
CA LEU A 36 18.33 -11.76 32.74
C LEU A 36 19.43 -11.92 31.68
N ILE A 37 20.02 -13.11 31.53
CA ILE A 37 21.01 -13.38 30.48
C ILE A 37 20.39 -13.22 29.09
N ILE A 38 19.20 -13.80 28.86
CA ILE A 38 18.50 -13.67 27.57
C ILE A 38 18.22 -12.20 27.25
N PHE A 39 17.72 -11.45 28.23
CA PHE A 39 17.42 -10.02 28.07
C PHE A 39 18.66 -9.21 27.74
N ILE A 40 19.77 -9.39 28.48
CA ILE A 40 21.03 -8.69 28.22
C ILE A 40 21.57 -9.01 26.83
N SER A 41 21.54 -10.28 26.41
CA SER A 41 21.98 -10.67 25.06
C SER A 41 21.14 -10.00 23.97
N LEU A 42 19.82 -9.93 24.13
CA LEU A 42 18.93 -9.25 23.18
C LEU A 42 19.14 -7.74 23.17
N PHE A 43 19.38 -7.13 24.34
CA PHE A 43 19.69 -5.72 24.44
C PHE A 43 20.96 -5.35 23.68
N PHE A 44 22.05 -6.11 23.85
CA PHE A 44 23.27 -5.88 23.09
C PHE A 44 23.08 -6.09 21.59
N ASN A 45 22.32 -7.12 21.18
CA ASN A 45 22.00 -7.32 19.76
C ASN A 45 21.21 -6.15 19.17
N ALA A 46 20.18 -5.65 19.88
CA ALA A 46 19.41 -4.49 19.46
C ALA A 46 20.30 -3.23 19.35
N LEU A 47 21.20 -3.02 20.32
CA LEU A 47 22.15 -1.92 20.31
C LEU A 47 23.11 -1.99 19.11
N ILE A 48 23.64 -3.17 18.79
CA ILE A 48 24.50 -3.38 17.62
C ILE A 48 23.75 -3.01 16.33
N ILE A 49 22.49 -3.44 16.17
CA ILE A 49 21.67 -3.14 15.00
C ILE A 49 21.44 -1.64 14.86
N VAL A 50 21.04 -0.96 15.95
CA VAL A 50 20.76 0.48 15.94
C VAL A 50 22.03 1.29 15.66
N VAL A 51 23.16 0.90 16.23
CA VAL A 51 24.45 1.56 15.96
C VAL A 51 24.87 1.35 14.50
N ALA A 52 24.69 0.14 13.95
CA ALA A 52 24.98 -0.12 12.54
C ALA A 52 24.10 0.70 11.59
N ASP A 53 22.81 0.85 11.90
CA ASP A 53 21.88 1.70 11.15
C ASP A 53 22.31 3.17 11.17
N LEU A 54 22.62 3.70 12.36
CA LEU A 54 23.10 5.08 12.52
C LEU A 54 24.39 5.34 11.72
N ILE A 55 25.33 4.38 11.70
CA ILE A 55 26.57 4.50 10.92
C ILE A 55 26.28 4.48 9.42
N SER A 56 25.38 3.60 8.97
CA SER A 56 25.08 3.41 7.55
C SER A 56 24.29 4.58 6.96
N ASN A 57 23.28 5.07 7.68
CA ASN A 57 22.29 6.00 7.15
C ASN A 57 22.49 7.44 7.66
N GLY A 58 23.33 7.66 8.67
CA GLY A 58 23.58 8.98 9.27
C GLY A 58 22.42 9.51 10.13
N ASP A 59 21.29 8.80 10.17
CA ASP A 59 20.13 9.06 11.01
C ASP A 59 19.54 7.71 11.49
N ILE A 60 18.76 7.74 12.56
CA ILE A 60 18.18 6.53 13.14
C ILE A 60 16.80 6.28 12.53
N ASN A 61 16.64 5.16 11.85
CA ASN A 61 15.35 4.77 11.28
C ASN A 61 14.37 4.36 12.39
N SER A 62 13.30 5.14 12.58
CA SER A 62 12.27 4.88 13.59
C SER A 62 11.63 3.48 13.48
N VAL A 63 11.55 2.91 12.28
CA VAL A 63 11.04 1.56 12.03
C VAL A 63 11.97 0.50 12.63
N ILE A 64 13.28 0.67 12.47
CA ILE A 64 14.29 -0.25 13.03
C ILE A 64 14.26 -0.21 14.55
N ILE A 65 14.21 0.99 15.15
CA ILE A 65 14.08 1.13 16.60
C ILE A 65 12.83 0.39 17.10
N TRP A 66 11.68 0.64 16.47
CA TRP A 66 10.42 0.03 16.88
C TRP A 66 10.46 -1.49 16.83
N ASN A 67 10.99 -2.06 15.74
CA ASN A 67 11.12 -3.50 15.56
C ASN A 67 12.10 -4.12 16.58
N CYS A 68 13.22 -3.44 16.87
CA CYS A 68 14.16 -3.83 17.92
C CYS A 68 13.51 -3.80 19.32
N LEU A 69 12.70 -2.78 19.62
CA LEU A 69 11.98 -2.68 20.90
C LEU A 69 11.00 -3.84 21.08
N ILE A 70 10.26 -4.22 20.04
CA ILE A 70 9.34 -5.36 20.11
C ILE A 70 10.09 -6.65 20.36
N LEU A 71 11.20 -6.89 19.65
CA LEU A 71 12.05 -8.07 19.89
C LEU A 71 12.53 -8.13 21.34
N LEU A 72 12.90 -6.98 21.91
CA LEU A 72 13.38 -6.85 23.29
C LEU A 72 12.35 -7.28 24.34
N PHE A 73 11.05 -7.07 24.10
CA PHE A 73 9.99 -7.46 25.05
C PHE A 73 9.44 -8.85 24.80
N TYR A 74 9.24 -9.22 23.53
CA TYR A 74 8.55 -10.45 23.16
C TYR A 74 9.48 -11.68 23.16
N VAL A 75 10.71 -11.56 22.66
CA VAL A 75 11.64 -12.71 22.55
C VAL A 75 12.05 -13.29 23.91
N PRO A 76 12.29 -12.51 24.99
CA PRO A 76 12.62 -13.07 26.29
C PRO A 76 11.54 -14.03 26.82
N LEU A 77 10.26 -13.69 26.64
CA LEU A 77 9.14 -14.49 27.14
C LEU A 77 9.11 -15.88 26.50
N ILE A 78 9.21 -15.94 25.18
CA ILE A 78 9.20 -17.22 24.44
C ILE A 78 10.48 -18.01 24.66
N SER A 79 11.63 -17.33 24.65
CA SER A 79 12.92 -17.99 24.84
C SER A 79 13.02 -18.60 26.24
N THR A 80 12.47 -17.91 27.25
CA THR A 80 12.37 -18.43 28.62
C THR A 80 11.43 -19.62 28.68
N SER A 81 10.23 -19.53 28.09
CA SER A 81 9.27 -20.66 28.05
C SER A 81 9.89 -21.90 27.39
N LEU A 82 10.53 -21.73 26.23
CA LEU A 82 11.22 -22.81 25.52
C LEU A 82 12.38 -23.39 26.34
N LEU A 83 13.21 -22.53 26.94
CA LEU A 83 14.31 -22.98 27.79
C LEU A 83 13.81 -23.83 28.96
N TRP A 84 12.74 -23.40 29.63
CA TRP A 84 12.18 -24.13 30.77
C TRP A 84 11.46 -25.41 30.38
N ALA A 85 10.82 -25.44 29.20
CA ALA A 85 10.32 -26.68 28.61
C ALA A 85 11.46 -27.69 28.36
N LEU A 86 12.59 -27.24 27.82
CA LEU A 86 13.77 -28.07 27.58
C LEU A 86 14.45 -28.54 28.87
N VAL A 87 14.57 -27.66 29.87
CA VAL A 87 15.10 -28.02 31.20
C VAL A 87 14.21 -29.07 31.85
N ALA A 88 12.89 -28.90 31.81
CA ALA A 88 11.95 -29.90 32.30
C ALA A 88 12.13 -31.23 31.54
N ALA A 89 12.18 -31.21 30.21
CA ALA A 89 12.40 -32.41 29.40
C ALA A 89 13.72 -33.12 29.74
N MET A 90 14.82 -32.39 29.96
CA MET A 90 16.12 -32.96 30.36
C MET A 90 16.10 -33.61 31.74
N ILE A 91 15.17 -33.23 32.63
CA ILE A 91 15.03 -33.88 33.94
C ILE A 91 14.32 -35.25 33.82
N TYR A 92 13.46 -35.43 32.80
CA TYR A 92 12.71 -36.68 32.59
C TYR A 92 13.35 -37.62 31.58
N ILE A 93 14.12 -37.09 30.62
CA ILE A 93 14.63 -37.83 29.46
C ILE A 93 16.16 -37.74 29.44
N ASN A 94 16.83 -38.74 28.87
CA ASN A 94 18.26 -38.69 28.60
C ASN A 94 18.64 -37.40 27.83
N ARG A 95 19.71 -36.74 28.28
CA ARG A 95 20.29 -35.51 27.70
C ARG A 95 20.42 -35.56 26.17
N ASN A 96 20.85 -36.69 25.61
CA ASN A 96 21.05 -36.83 24.16
C ASN A 96 19.72 -36.71 23.41
N ILE A 97 18.67 -37.36 23.92
CA ILE A 97 17.33 -37.33 23.33
C ILE A 97 16.71 -35.93 23.50
N ALA A 98 16.86 -35.30 24.67
CA ALA A 98 16.39 -33.94 24.89
C ALA A 98 17.08 -32.92 23.96
N THR A 99 18.38 -33.13 23.68
CA THR A 99 19.13 -32.29 22.73
C THR A 99 18.66 -32.52 21.29
N MET A 100 18.40 -33.77 20.89
CA MET A 100 17.81 -34.08 19.58
C MET A 100 16.44 -33.42 19.40
N LEU A 101 15.58 -33.49 20.44
CA LEU A 101 14.28 -32.81 20.44
C LEU A 101 14.42 -31.29 20.32
N ALA A 102 15.38 -30.67 21.02
CA ALA A 102 15.65 -29.24 20.90
C ALA A 102 16.04 -28.84 19.47
N VAL A 103 16.91 -29.62 18.82
CA VAL A 103 17.31 -29.37 17.42
C VAL A 103 16.11 -29.51 16.48
N LEU A 104 15.28 -30.55 16.66
CA LEU A 104 14.09 -30.77 15.83
C LEU A 104 13.04 -29.66 15.99
N ILE A 105 12.84 -29.18 17.22
CA ILE A 105 11.97 -28.06 17.53
C ILE A 105 12.49 -26.79 16.83
N LEU A 106 13.80 -26.52 16.87
CA LEU A 106 14.40 -25.37 16.19
C LEU A 106 14.32 -25.46 14.66
N THR A 107 14.44 -26.65 14.06
CA THR A 107 14.30 -26.81 12.60
C THR A 107 12.86 -26.63 12.13
N LEU A 108 11.87 -27.05 12.91
CA LEU A 108 10.45 -26.83 12.61
C LEU A 108 10.08 -25.35 12.50
N LYS A 109 10.80 -24.45 13.20
CA LYS A 109 10.63 -23.00 13.07
C LYS A 109 10.80 -22.52 11.61
N LEU A 110 11.72 -23.11 10.85
CA LEU A 110 12.00 -22.68 9.46
C LEU A 110 10.87 -23.03 8.49
N ILE A 111 10.06 -24.03 8.82
CA ILE A 111 8.96 -24.54 7.98
C ILE A 111 7.62 -23.93 8.44
N SER A 112 7.61 -23.17 9.53
CA SER A 112 6.38 -22.71 10.19
C SER A 112 5.53 -21.74 9.37
N SER A 113 6.11 -20.99 8.42
CA SER A 113 5.39 -20.05 7.54
C SER A 113 4.81 -20.69 6.28
N ILE A 114 5.23 -21.92 5.92
CA ILE A 114 4.80 -22.59 4.68
C ILE A 114 3.27 -22.77 4.59
N PRO A 115 2.56 -23.20 5.65
CA PRO A 115 1.11 -23.37 5.58
C PRO A 115 0.38 -22.07 5.22
N GLN A 116 0.85 -20.93 5.73
CA GLN A 116 0.27 -19.62 5.38
C GLN A 116 0.52 -19.29 3.90
N LYS A 117 1.71 -19.58 3.38
CA LYS A 117 2.04 -19.30 1.96
C LYS A 117 1.16 -20.12 1.01
N PHE A 118 0.88 -21.39 1.32
CA PHE A 118 -0.07 -22.19 0.54
C PHE A 118 -1.49 -21.62 0.57
N GLN A 119 -1.91 -21.03 1.68
CA GLN A 119 -3.20 -20.34 1.72
C GLN A 119 -3.19 -19.09 0.86
N GLU A 120 -2.17 -18.25 0.93
CA GLU A 120 -2.08 -17.00 0.13
C GLU A 120 -2.20 -17.33 -1.35
N THR A 121 -1.44 -18.31 -1.85
CA THR A 121 -1.53 -18.80 -3.23
C THR A 121 -2.92 -19.34 -3.58
N LYS A 122 -3.61 -19.96 -2.61
CA LYS A 122 -4.97 -20.46 -2.82
C LYS A 122 -6.01 -19.35 -2.83
N GLU A 123 -5.85 -18.32 -2.01
CA GLU A 123 -6.76 -17.16 -1.97
C GLU A 123 -6.65 -16.30 -3.23
N GLU A 124 -5.51 -16.31 -3.91
CA GLU A 124 -5.35 -15.67 -5.22
C GLU A 124 -6.25 -16.26 -6.30
N SER A 125 -6.61 -17.56 -6.21
CA SER A 125 -7.46 -18.24 -7.19
C SER A 125 -8.95 -18.29 -6.83
N LEU A 126 -9.34 -17.81 -5.64
CA LEU A 126 -10.72 -17.83 -5.16
C LEU A 126 -11.42 -16.49 -5.41
N TYR A 127 -12.72 -16.55 -5.71
CA TYR A 127 -13.55 -15.38 -5.96
C TYR A 127 -14.68 -15.23 -4.94
N ILE A 128 -15.02 -13.98 -4.62
CA ILE A 128 -16.22 -13.58 -3.90
C ILE A 128 -17.20 -13.06 -4.94
N GLU A 129 -18.33 -13.75 -5.06
CA GLU A 129 -19.45 -13.36 -5.91
C GLU A 129 -20.46 -12.53 -5.13
N PHE A 130 -20.93 -11.45 -5.75
CA PHE A 130 -21.93 -10.53 -5.22
C PHE A 130 -23.26 -10.70 -5.96
N ASN A 131 -24.39 -10.40 -5.31
CA ASN A 131 -25.73 -10.55 -5.90
C ASN A 131 -25.96 -9.77 -7.21
N ASN A 132 -25.20 -8.71 -7.44
CA ASN A 132 -25.22 -7.92 -8.68
C ASN A 132 -24.48 -8.59 -9.86
N GLY A 133 -23.92 -9.79 -9.67
CA GLY A 133 -23.14 -10.52 -10.67
C GLY A 133 -21.67 -10.06 -10.80
N VAL A 134 -21.20 -9.16 -9.93
CA VAL A 134 -19.79 -8.80 -9.85
C VAL A 134 -19.04 -9.92 -9.12
N ASN A 135 -17.89 -10.30 -9.66
CA ASN A 135 -16.97 -11.24 -9.06
C ASN A 135 -15.64 -10.54 -8.79
N MET A 136 -15.15 -10.60 -7.54
CA MET A 136 -13.84 -10.08 -7.18
C MET A 136 -12.99 -11.19 -6.56
N SER A 137 -11.70 -11.25 -6.89
CA SER A 137 -10.81 -12.20 -6.22
C SER A 137 -10.68 -11.85 -4.73
N VAL A 138 -10.49 -12.86 -3.88
CA VAL A 138 -10.29 -12.65 -2.44
C VAL A 138 -9.08 -11.74 -2.18
N SER A 139 -8.00 -11.92 -2.95
CA SER A 139 -6.80 -11.06 -2.89
C SER A 139 -7.14 -9.59 -3.17
N LYS A 140 -7.95 -9.30 -4.19
CA LYS A 140 -8.38 -7.93 -4.49
C LYS A 140 -9.19 -7.34 -3.34
N VAL A 141 -10.15 -8.09 -2.80
CA VAL A 141 -10.97 -7.64 -1.65
C VAL A 141 -10.10 -7.30 -0.44
N LYS A 142 -9.11 -8.13 -0.12
CA LYS A 142 -8.16 -7.86 0.97
C LYS A 142 -7.31 -6.62 0.71
N ASN A 143 -6.79 -6.45 -0.51
CA ASN A 143 -6.02 -5.26 -0.87
C ASN A 143 -6.83 -3.95 -0.77
N LEU A 144 -8.13 -3.99 -1.10
CA LEU A 144 -9.03 -2.84 -0.92
C LEU A 144 -9.14 -2.46 0.57
N ILE A 145 -9.39 -3.46 1.42
CA ILE A 145 -9.52 -3.28 2.87
C ILE A 145 -8.20 -2.81 3.49
N ASP A 146 -7.08 -3.40 3.08
CA ASP A 146 -5.74 -3.07 3.57
C ASP A 146 -5.34 -1.64 3.18
N LEU A 147 -5.68 -1.19 1.96
CA LEU A 147 -5.49 0.19 1.55
C LEU A 147 -6.29 1.14 2.44
N GLN A 148 -7.57 0.87 2.70
CA GLN A 148 -8.39 1.73 3.57
C GLN A 148 -7.85 1.79 5.00
N LYS A 149 -7.39 0.67 5.54
CA LYS A 149 -6.70 0.63 6.84
C LYS A 149 -5.45 1.53 6.83
N ASN A 150 -4.57 1.35 5.85
CA ASN A 150 -3.31 2.08 5.78
C ASN A 150 -3.53 3.59 5.56
N ILE A 151 -4.51 4.01 4.76
CA ILE A 151 -4.88 5.41 4.60
C ILE A 151 -5.40 6.00 5.91
N LYS A 152 -6.31 5.29 6.59
CA LYS A 152 -6.90 5.74 7.86
C LYS A 152 -5.87 5.87 8.98
N GLU A 153 -4.92 4.94 9.04
CA GLU A 153 -3.82 4.92 10.01
C GLU A 153 -2.65 5.83 9.60
N LYS A 154 -2.69 6.47 8.42
CA LYS A 154 -1.58 7.25 7.85
C LYS A 154 -0.29 6.43 7.64
N ASN A 155 -0.43 5.14 7.38
CA ASN A 155 0.64 4.18 7.10
C ASN A 155 0.82 3.95 5.59
N ILE A 156 0.87 5.02 4.80
CA ILE A 156 1.09 4.99 3.36
C ILE A 156 1.96 6.18 2.97
N ARG A 157 2.71 6.08 1.87
CA ARG A 157 3.46 7.21 1.32
C ARG A 157 2.48 8.35 0.98
N TYR A 158 2.83 9.59 1.30
CA TYR A 158 1.93 10.74 1.19
C TYR A 158 0.63 10.58 2.01
N PRO A 159 0.72 10.47 3.35
CA PRO A 159 -0.40 10.09 4.19
C PRO A 159 -1.57 11.09 4.20
N ASN A 160 -1.30 12.39 4.09
CA ASN A 160 -2.34 13.41 4.11
C ASN A 160 -3.00 13.55 2.72
N LEU A 161 -2.23 13.50 1.64
CA LEU A 161 -2.73 13.50 0.27
C LEU A 161 -3.60 12.27 -0.01
N SER A 162 -3.09 11.09 0.34
CA SER A 162 -3.82 9.83 0.15
C SER A 162 -5.16 9.84 0.88
N LYS A 163 -5.16 10.33 2.12
CA LYS A 163 -6.38 10.46 2.91
C LYS A 163 -7.35 11.47 2.31
N TYR A 164 -6.86 12.66 1.94
CA TYR A 164 -7.68 13.71 1.34
C TYR A 164 -8.44 13.21 0.10
N ILE A 165 -7.74 12.56 -0.83
CA ILE A 165 -8.34 12.05 -2.08
C ILE A 165 -9.31 10.91 -1.79
N ASN A 166 -8.90 9.96 -0.93
CA ASN A 166 -9.72 8.82 -0.57
C ASN A 166 -11.05 9.25 0.07
N ASP A 167 -10.99 10.10 1.08
CA ASP A 167 -12.17 10.60 1.80
C ASP A 167 -13.05 11.40 0.83
N SER A 168 -12.48 12.29 0.03
CA SER A 168 -13.22 13.07 -0.98
C SER A 168 -13.93 12.18 -2.01
N PHE A 169 -13.29 11.09 -2.47
CA PHE A 169 -13.88 10.19 -3.47
C PHE A 169 -15.00 9.33 -2.88
N LEU A 170 -14.83 8.85 -1.64
CA LEU A 170 -15.86 8.08 -0.93
C LEU A 170 -17.07 8.93 -0.57
N GLU A 171 -16.86 10.16 -0.08
CA GLU A 171 -17.94 11.11 0.25
C GLU A 171 -18.77 11.48 -0.98
N ASN A 172 -18.09 11.74 -2.11
CA ASN A 172 -18.74 12.09 -3.38
C ASN A 172 -19.23 10.87 -4.18
N LYS A 173 -19.00 9.65 -3.68
CA LYS A 173 -19.42 8.38 -4.32
C LYS A 173 -18.98 8.28 -5.77
N LEU A 174 -17.74 8.69 -6.04
CA LEU A 174 -17.18 8.64 -7.38
C LEU A 174 -16.98 7.18 -7.80
N SER A 175 -17.44 6.85 -9.00
CA SER A 175 -17.36 5.50 -9.56
C SER A 175 -16.58 5.50 -10.87
N LYS A 176 -15.88 4.40 -11.13
CA LYS A 176 -15.09 4.21 -12.36
C LYS A 176 -16.00 4.14 -13.60
N GLY A 177 -15.43 4.44 -14.76
CA GLY A 177 -16.03 4.17 -16.07
C GLY A 177 -16.64 5.41 -16.70
N SER A 178 -17.73 5.23 -17.46
CA SER A 178 -18.45 6.34 -18.10
C SER A 178 -18.99 7.36 -17.08
N MET A 179 -19.22 6.94 -15.83
CA MET A 179 -19.60 7.84 -14.75
C MET A 179 -18.44 8.76 -14.32
N PHE A 180 -17.20 8.27 -14.28
CA PHE A 180 -16.04 9.11 -13.91
C PHE A 180 -15.76 10.22 -14.92
N ALA A 181 -16.05 9.94 -16.20
CA ALA A 181 -15.88 10.86 -17.31
C ALA A 181 -17.12 11.75 -17.55
N ASN A 182 -18.22 11.55 -16.82
CA ASN A 182 -19.40 12.39 -16.99
C ASN A 182 -19.12 13.82 -16.48
N GLU A 183 -19.85 14.79 -17.03
CA GLU A 183 -19.64 16.22 -16.69
C GLU A 183 -19.84 16.50 -15.20
N LYS A 184 -20.80 15.83 -14.54
CA LYS A 184 -21.04 16.02 -13.10
C LYS A 184 -19.84 15.58 -12.25
N SER A 185 -19.24 14.44 -12.55
CA SER A 185 -18.08 13.89 -11.87
C SER A 185 -16.82 14.66 -12.22
N LYS A 186 -16.69 15.20 -13.44
CA LYS A 186 -15.62 16.15 -13.78
C LYS A 186 -15.70 17.41 -12.90
N LEU A 187 -16.89 17.99 -12.77
CA LEU A 187 -17.10 19.18 -11.93
C LEU A 187 -16.77 18.91 -10.46
N LEU A 188 -17.27 17.80 -9.88
CA LEU A 188 -16.95 17.42 -8.51
C LEU A 188 -15.44 17.23 -8.29
N ARG A 189 -14.74 16.60 -9.24
CA ARG A 189 -13.29 16.46 -9.18
C ARG A 189 -12.58 17.80 -9.25
N LYS A 190 -13.05 18.69 -10.11
CA LYS A 190 -12.51 20.06 -10.22
C LYS A 190 -12.69 20.82 -8.91
N GLU A 191 -13.83 20.67 -8.24
CA GLU A 191 -14.08 21.26 -6.92
C GLU A 191 -13.10 20.74 -5.86
N ILE A 192 -12.82 19.43 -5.81
CA ILE A 192 -11.85 18.83 -4.88
C ILE A 192 -10.46 19.49 -4.99
N TRP A 193 -9.99 19.75 -6.22
CA TRP A 193 -8.68 20.38 -6.43
C TRP A 193 -8.72 21.90 -6.29
N LYS A 194 -9.88 22.51 -6.55
CA LYS A 194 -10.12 23.94 -6.35
C LYS A 194 -10.06 24.30 -4.86
N GLU A 195 -10.56 23.45 -3.97
CA GLU A 195 -10.48 23.67 -2.52
C GLU A 195 -9.03 23.79 -2.01
N LEU A 196 -8.07 23.19 -2.73
CA LEU A 196 -6.64 23.31 -2.44
C LEU A 196 -5.99 24.58 -3.03
N GLY A 197 -6.75 25.40 -3.78
CA GLY A 197 -6.25 26.60 -4.43
C GLY A 197 -5.43 26.34 -5.71
N LEU A 198 -5.55 25.16 -6.31
CA LEU A 198 -4.71 24.75 -7.44
C LEU A 198 -5.25 25.19 -8.81
N ILE A 199 -6.51 25.64 -8.89
CA ILE A 199 -7.20 25.97 -10.13
C ILE A 199 -7.44 27.48 -10.19
N ASN A 200 -7.01 28.10 -11.29
CA ASN A 200 -7.15 29.54 -11.52
C ASN A 200 -8.41 29.84 -12.35
N GLU A 201 -9.47 30.33 -11.70
CA GLU A 201 -10.72 30.66 -12.38
C GLU A 201 -10.71 32.00 -13.13
N THR A 202 -9.68 32.82 -12.91
CA THR A 202 -9.65 34.21 -13.37
C THR A 202 -8.86 34.43 -14.65
N LYS A 203 -8.21 33.39 -15.20
CA LYS A 203 -7.30 33.54 -16.34
C LYS A 203 -7.43 32.37 -17.32
N ASP A 204 -8.12 32.63 -18.42
CA ASP A 204 -8.10 31.74 -19.57
C ASP A 204 -6.71 31.80 -20.23
N PHE A 205 -6.22 30.65 -20.68
CA PHE A 205 -4.98 30.61 -21.45
C PHE A 205 -5.30 30.33 -22.93
N THR A 206 -4.66 31.08 -23.82
CA THR A 206 -4.83 30.93 -25.27
C THR A 206 -3.50 30.53 -25.90
N VAL A 207 -3.51 29.45 -26.69
CA VAL A 207 -2.34 28.99 -27.44
C VAL A 207 -2.74 28.83 -28.90
N THR A 208 -1.92 29.38 -29.79
CA THR A 208 -2.10 29.27 -31.24
C THR A 208 -0.94 28.49 -31.86
N LEU A 209 -1.26 27.56 -32.74
CA LEU A 209 -0.33 26.76 -33.53
C LEU A 209 -0.63 27.02 -35.01
N LYS A 210 0.37 27.38 -35.80
CA LYS A 210 0.18 27.85 -37.18
C LYS A 210 0.75 26.87 -38.19
N ASN A 211 0.23 26.95 -39.41
CA ASN A 211 0.76 26.29 -40.61
C ASN A 211 0.99 24.77 -40.51
N GLN A 212 0.29 24.06 -39.62
CA GLN A 212 0.47 22.63 -39.43
C GLN A 212 -0.16 21.83 -40.55
N VAL A 213 0.41 20.68 -40.87
CA VAL A 213 -0.11 19.81 -41.92
C VAL A 213 -0.88 18.66 -41.30
N ILE A 214 -2.11 18.43 -41.78
CA ILE A 214 -2.90 17.29 -41.36
C ILE A 214 -2.30 16.01 -41.94
N GLU A 215 -1.93 15.08 -41.07
CA GLU A 215 -1.48 13.74 -41.43
C GLU A 215 -2.65 12.73 -41.42
N ARG A 216 -3.59 12.89 -40.48
CA ARG A 216 -4.77 12.02 -40.34
C ARG A 216 -5.99 12.83 -39.94
N LEU A 217 -7.13 12.49 -40.52
CA LEU A 217 -8.41 13.13 -40.24
C LEU A 217 -9.30 12.28 -39.34
N PRO A 218 -10.07 12.90 -38.43
CA PRO A 218 -11.16 12.23 -37.74
C PRO A 218 -12.23 11.72 -38.72
N ARG A 219 -12.92 10.64 -38.36
CA ARG A 219 -14.08 10.15 -39.13
C ARG A 219 -15.18 11.23 -39.15
N GLY A 220 -15.77 11.47 -40.32
CA GLY A 220 -16.83 12.47 -40.51
C GLY A 220 -16.35 13.85 -40.96
N TRP A 221 -15.04 14.07 -41.10
CA TRP A 221 -14.50 15.32 -41.66
C TRP A 221 -14.41 15.24 -43.19
N SER A 222 -15.55 15.34 -43.88
CA SER A 222 -15.63 15.15 -45.34
C SER A 222 -15.02 16.29 -46.18
N ASN A 223 -14.99 17.50 -45.63
CA ASN A 223 -14.61 18.69 -46.41
C ASN A 223 -13.09 18.93 -46.40
N TRP A 224 -12.34 18.28 -45.50
CA TRP A 224 -10.90 18.45 -45.33
C TRP A 224 -10.16 17.24 -45.86
N SER A 225 -8.88 17.42 -46.18
CA SER A 225 -8.03 16.39 -46.80
C SER A 225 -6.72 16.26 -46.04
N VAL A 226 -6.16 15.05 -46.02
CA VAL A 226 -4.78 14.84 -45.59
C VAL A 226 -3.86 15.70 -46.47
N GLY A 227 -2.91 16.42 -45.86
CA GLY A 227 -2.06 17.40 -46.53
C GLY A 227 -2.56 18.84 -46.48
N ASP A 228 -3.81 19.10 -46.06
CA ASP A 228 -4.29 20.47 -45.84
C ASP A 228 -3.51 21.14 -44.70
N SER A 229 -3.27 22.44 -44.83
CA SER A 229 -2.61 23.25 -43.80
C SER A 229 -3.65 23.86 -42.85
N VAL A 230 -3.40 23.78 -41.55
CA VAL A 230 -4.29 24.23 -40.49
C VAL A 230 -3.61 25.16 -39.50
N GLU A 231 -4.41 26.08 -38.97
CA GLU A 231 -4.11 26.87 -37.79
C GLU A 231 -5.04 26.42 -36.66
N ILE A 232 -4.48 26.17 -35.48
CA ILE A 232 -5.21 25.70 -34.31
C ILE A 232 -5.11 26.78 -33.24
N ASN A 233 -6.25 27.19 -32.70
CA ASN A 233 -6.31 28.05 -31.53
C ASN A 233 -7.03 27.31 -30.41
N VAL A 234 -6.38 27.19 -29.25
CA VAL A 234 -6.95 26.55 -28.07
C VAL A 234 -7.08 27.60 -26.97
N VAL A 235 -8.30 27.79 -26.50
CA VAL A 235 -8.63 28.58 -25.32
C VAL A 235 -9.10 27.61 -24.25
N VAL A 236 -8.31 27.45 -23.19
CA VAL A 236 -8.67 26.57 -22.07
C VAL A 236 -9.11 27.41 -20.90
N LYS A 237 -10.24 27.01 -20.32
CA LYS A 237 -10.87 27.65 -19.18
C LYS A 237 -10.52 26.93 -17.89
N ASP A 238 -10.32 27.69 -16.81
CA ASP A 238 -10.10 27.21 -15.44
C ASP A 238 -9.00 26.13 -15.35
N ASP A 239 -7.82 26.41 -15.90
CA ASP A 239 -6.69 25.48 -15.82
C ASP A 239 -6.02 25.50 -14.43
N PHE A 240 -5.26 24.44 -14.17
CA PHE A 240 -4.35 24.38 -13.03
C PHE A 240 -3.32 25.51 -13.13
N MET A 241 -2.92 26.04 -11.97
CA MET A 241 -1.83 27.00 -11.89
C MET A 241 -0.52 26.43 -12.47
N THR A 242 0.40 27.31 -12.85
CA THR A 242 1.72 26.87 -13.32
C THR A 242 2.49 26.20 -12.19
N TYR A 243 3.43 25.32 -12.54
CA TYR A 243 4.23 24.62 -11.53
C TYR A 243 5.04 25.58 -10.65
N GLU A 244 5.56 26.67 -11.22
CA GLU A 244 6.25 27.72 -10.46
C GLU A 244 5.33 28.36 -9.41
N SER A 245 4.12 28.79 -9.81
CA SER A 245 3.16 29.36 -8.85
C SER A 245 2.69 28.35 -7.81
N PHE A 246 2.66 27.06 -8.16
CA PHE A 246 2.39 25.99 -7.20
C PHE A 246 3.54 25.80 -6.20
N GLN A 247 4.80 25.92 -6.63
CA GLN A 247 5.95 25.91 -5.72
C GLN A 247 5.90 27.11 -4.77
N ASP A 248 5.57 28.31 -5.26
CA ASP A 248 5.37 29.50 -4.43
C ASP A 248 4.26 29.30 -3.39
N LEU A 249 3.16 28.65 -3.79
CA LEU A 249 2.05 28.31 -2.87
C LEU A 249 2.52 27.41 -1.73
N VAL A 250 3.42 26.46 -1.99
CA VAL A 250 3.99 25.56 -0.97
C VAL A 250 4.93 26.30 -0.02
N GLU A 251 5.69 27.28 -0.49
CA GLU A 251 6.67 28.00 0.34
C GLU A 251 6.03 29.07 1.23
N VAL A 252 4.98 29.75 0.75
CA VAL A 252 4.42 30.95 1.41
C VAL A 252 3.28 30.63 2.39
N ASN A 253 2.53 29.55 2.18
CA ASN A 253 1.27 29.29 2.89
C ASN A 253 1.35 28.17 3.94
N LEU A 254 2.27 28.31 4.91
CA LEU A 254 2.40 27.38 6.05
C LEU A 254 1.12 27.27 6.90
N GLU A 255 0.28 28.30 6.93
CA GLU A 255 -0.96 28.37 7.72
C GLU A 255 -2.20 27.82 6.99
N HIS A 256 -2.07 27.41 5.72
CA HIS A 256 -3.21 26.89 4.97
C HIS A 256 -3.75 25.59 5.60
N PRO A 257 -5.08 25.41 5.76
CA PRO A 257 -5.66 24.21 6.37
C PRO A 257 -5.21 22.90 5.70
N TYR A 258 -4.91 22.98 4.41
CA TYR A 258 -4.46 21.85 3.59
C TYR A 258 -2.96 21.88 3.27
N TYR A 259 -2.15 22.64 4.01
CA TYR A 259 -0.71 22.78 3.75
C TYR A 259 0.01 21.42 3.57
N LEU A 260 -0.25 20.46 4.46
CA LEU A 260 0.37 19.13 4.38
C LEU A 260 -0.04 18.36 3.12
N VAL A 261 -1.28 18.52 2.65
CA VAL A 261 -1.77 17.90 1.41
C VAL A 261 -1.06 18.50 0.20
N ILE A 262 -0.94 19.84 0.17
CA ILE A 262 -0.28 20.57 -0.92
C ILE A 262 1.22 20.25 -0.96
N LYS A 263 1.87 20.21 0.21
CA LYS A 263 3.28 19.81 0.34
C LYS A 263 3.52 18.40 -0.20
N GLU A 264 2.71 17.42 0.24
CA GLU A 264 2.83 16.03 -0.23
C GLU A 264 2.50 15.89 -1.72
N LEU A 265 1.57 16.69 -2.26
CA LEU A 265 1.31 16.74 -3.69
C LEU A 265 2.54 17.23 -4.46
N ASN A 266 3.24 18.27 -3.98
CA ASN A 266 4.47 18.75 -4.59
C ASN A 266 5.58 17.68 -4.57
N GLU A 267 5.75 17.01 -3.43
CA GLU A 267 6.68 15.86 -3.32
C GLU A 267 6.31 14.72 -4.29
N PHE A 268 5.01 14.48 -4.51
CA PHE A 268 4.53 13.52 -5.50
C PHE A 268 4.84 13.97 -6.94
N VAL A 269 4.56 15.23 -7.31
CA VAL A 269 4.86 15.77 -8.64
C VAL A 269 6.35 15.61 -8.96
N GLN A 270 7.22 16.01 -8.03
CA GLN A 270 8.67 15.86 -8.19
C GLN A 270 9.08 14.39 -8.31
N TYR A 271 8.55 13.53 -7.45
CA TYR A 271 8.87 12.11 -7.47
C TYR A 271 8.48 11.46 -8.81
N ILE A 272 7.26 11.69 -9.31
CA ILE A 272 6.76 11.02 -10.50
C ILE A 272 7.45 11.52 -11.77
N GLN A 273 7.84 12.80 -11.82
CA GLN A 273 8.61 13.36 -12.93
C GLN A 273 10.04 12.85 -12.94
N ASN A 274 10.72 12.89 -11.79
CA ASN A 274 12.12 12.44 -11.66
C ASN A 274 12.28 10.92 -11.81
N PHE A 275 11.19 10.17 -11.75
CA PHE A 275 11.21 8.74 -12.00
C PHE A 275 11.62 8.41 -13.45
N PHE A 276 11.29 9.28 -14.40
CA PHE A 276 11.62 9.07 -15.82
C PHE A 276 12.92 9.79 -16.20
N PRO A 277 13.77 9.19 -17.07
CA PRO A 277 14.98 9.82 -17.59
C PRO A 277 14.77 11.18 -18.26
N SER A 278 13.59 11.43 -18.81
CA SER A 278 13.25 12.69 -19.48
C SER A 278 11.77 13.04 -19.36
N THR A 279 11.48 14.33 -19.48
CA THR A 279 10.12 14.87 -19.54
C THR A 279 9.30 14.29 -20.70
N TYR A 280 9.95 14.01 -21.84
CA TYR A 280 9.33 13.35 -22.99
C TYR A 280 8.82 11.95 -22.63
N GLU A 281 9.65 11.14 -21.95
CA GLU A 281 9.25 9.79 -21.53
C GLU A 281 8.12 9.81 -20.51
N PHE A 282 8.14 10.76 -19.56
CA PHE A 282 7.06 10.93 -18.60
C PHE A 282 5.71 11.20 -19.31
N LYS A 283 5.67 12.19 -20.20
CA LYS A 283 4.47 12.56 -20.98
C LYS A 283 3.97 11.40 -21.84
N LYS A 284 4.88 10.74 -22.55
CA LYS A 284 4.57 9.57 -23.39
C LYS A 284 3.96 8.43 -22.58
N ASN A 285 4.47 8.17 -21.37
CA ASN A 285 3.91 7.12 -20.53
C ASN A 285 2.48 7.46 -20.08
N TYR A 286 2.19 8.72 -19.72
CA TYR A 286 0.88 9.13 -19.22
C TYR A 286 -0.02 9.81 -20.26
N ILE A 287 0.12 9.41 -21.52
CA ILE A 287 -0.57 10.04 -22.64
C ILE A 287 -2.11 9.91 -22.58
N GLU A 288 -2.60 8.84 -21.95
CA GLU A 288 -4.03 8.58 -21.79
C GLU A 288 -4.67 9.45 -20.71
N GLN A 289 -3.86 10.08 -19.86
CA GLN A 289 -4.28 10.91 -18.74
C GLN A 289 -4.32 12.41 -19.08
N PHE A 290 -3.95 12.78 -20.30
CA PHE A 290 -3.81 14.18 -20.70
C PHE A 290 -5.13 14.98 -20.70
N ASP A 291 -6.24 14.32 -21.06
CA ASP A 291 -7.54 14.97 -21.30
C ASP A 291 -8.26 15.44 -20.03
N ALA A 292 -7.82 14.99 -18.86
CA ALA A 292 -8.48 15.31 -17.63
C ALA A 292 -8.32 16.80 -17.29
N PHE A 293 -9.47 17.46 -17.05
CA PHE A 293 -9.58 18.86 -16.63
C PHE A 293 -9.26 19.93 -17.68
N ILE A 294 -9.12 19.54 -18.95
CA ILE A 294 -9.02 20.53 -20.02
C ILE A 294 -10.43 20.87 -20.52
N ASP A 295 -10.94 22.02 -20.07
CA ASP A 295 -12.20 22.57 -20.57
C ASP A 295 -11.91 23.51 -21.74
N VAL A 296 -12.00 22.99 -22.96
CA VAL A 296 -11.82 23.77 -24.19
C VAL A 296 -13.04 24.66 -24.42
N LEU A 297 -12.85 25.98 -24.44
CA LEU A 297 -13.94 26.94 -24.62
C LEU A 297 -14.47 26.89 -26.06
N ASN A 298 -15.74 26.50 -26.21
CA ASN A 298 -16.43 26.32 -27.49
C ASN A 298 -17.72 27.16 -27.59
N PRO A 299 -17.65 28.42 -28.05
CA PRO A 299 -18.86 29.21 -28.33
C PRO A 299 -19.56 28.81 -29.65
N CYS A 300 -18.97 27.95 -30.50
CA CYS A 300 -19.55 27.63 -31.80
C CYS A 300 -20.54 26.44 -31.68
N GLN A 301 -21.79 26.73 -31.33
CA GLN A 301 -22.87 25.73 -31.32
C GLN A 301 -23.39 25.35 -32.72
N ASP A 302 -22.96 26.06 -33.78
CA ASP A 302 -23.35 25.78 -35.17
C ASP A 302 -22.12 25.68 -36.08
N LEU A 303 -22.01 24.58 -36.83
CA LEU A 303 -21.00 24.32 -37.86
C LEU A 303 -20.99 25.35 -39.01
N THR A 304 -21.94 26.29 -39.03
CA THR A 304 -22.18 27.24 -40.11
C THR A 304 -22.05 28.71 -39.71
N LYS A 305 -21.73 29.04 -38.45
CA LYS A 305 -21.56 30.44 -38.01
C LYS A 305 -20.10 30.75 -37.67
N THR A 306 -19.66 31.94 -38.07
CA THR A 306 -18.34 32.50 -37.78
C THR A 306 -18.09 32.53 -36.26
N CYS A 307 -17.11 31.76 -35.82
CA CYS A 307 -16.68 31.69 -34.43
C CYS A 307 -16.20 33.04 -33.91
N GLU A 308 -16.66 33.46 -32.73
CA GLU A 308 -16.21 34.67 -32.01
C GLU A 308 -14.71 34.62 -31.72
N GLN A 309 -14.08 35.78 -31.46
CA GLN A 309 -12.63 35.91 -31.29
C GLN A 309 -12.07 35.11 -30.10
N ASP A 310 -12.87 34.86 -29.06
CA ASP A 310 -12.42 34.24 -27.82
C ASP A 310 -12.69 32.72 -27.77
N SER A 311 -12.65 32.05 -28.93
CA SER A 311 -13.05 30.65 -29.09
C SER A 311 -11.90 29.72 -29.45
N SER A 312 -12.00 28.46 -29.03
CA SER A 312 -11.13 27.40 -29.55
C SER A 312 -11.59 26.96 -30.93
N PHE A 313 -10.67 26.91 -31.89
CA PHE A 313 -10.99 26.57 -33.27
C PHE A 313 -9.85 25.88 -34.00
N ILE A 314 -10.21 25.20 -35.08
CA ILE A 314 -9.30 24.69 -36.09
C ILE A 314 -9.69 25.36 -37.42
N ASN A 315 -8.74 26.07 -38.02
CA ASN A 315 -8.90 26.81 -39.26
C ASN A 315 -8.08 26.14 -40.37
N ASN A 316 -8.75 25.58 -41.37
CA ASN A 316 -8.08 25.05 -42.56
C ASN A 316 -7.75 26.22 -43.50
N ILE A 317 -6.47 26.57 -43.55
CA ILE A 317 -5.91 27.68 -44.32
C ILE A 317 -6.05 27.40 -45.82
N THR A 318 -5.86 26.14 -46.23
CA THR A 318 -5.93 25.73 -47.64
C THR A 318 -7.34 25.90 -48.22
N LYS A 319 -8.38 25.62 -47.42
CA LYS A 319 -9.79 25.64 -47.85
C LYS A 319 -10.60 26.81 -47.29
N ASN A 320 -9.96 27.70 -46.52
CA ASN A 320 -10.57 28.84 -45.85
C ASN A 320 -11.85 28.46 -45.09
N SER A 321 -11.77 27.43 -44.25
CA SER A 321 -12.91 26.93 -43.49
C SER A 321 -12.54 26.72 -42.03
N LYS A 322 -13.39 27.19 -41.11
CA LYS A 322 -13.16 27.19 -39.67
C LYS A 322 -14.14 26.23 -38.97
N ARG A 323 -13.68 25.53 -37.95
CA ARG A 323 -14.50 24.65 -37.10
C ARG A 323 -14.18 24.89 -35.63
N ALA A 324 -15.19 24.68 -34.78
CA ALA A 324 -15.00 24.64 -33.32
C ALA A 324 -14.11 23.47 -32.94
N MET A 325 -13.19 23.67 -32.00
CA MET A 325 -12.28 22.63 -31.55
C MET A 325 -12.84 21.86 -30.36
N GLN A 326 -13.10 20.57 -30.53
CA GLN A 326 -13.52 19.70 -29.43
C GLN A 326 -12.32 19.23 -28.60
N ILE A 327 -12.56 18.92 -27.33
CA ILE A 327 -11.53 18.35 -26.45
C ILE A 327 -10.96 17.04 -26.99
N GLU A 328 -11.78 16.21 -27.64
CA GLU A 328 -11.34 14.95 -28.26
C GLU A 328 -10.35 15.19 -29.41
N GLU A 329 -10.45 16.32 -30.12
CA GLU A 329 -9.50 16.69 -31.17
C GLU A 329 -8.16 17.11 -30.55
N LEU A 330 -8.17 17.90 -29.47
CA LEU A 330 -6.95 18.24 -28.73
C LEU A 330 -6.27 16.99 -28.16
N LYS A 331 -7.06 16.10 -27.56
CA LYS A 331 -6.60 14.83 -27.01
C LYS A 331 -5.95 13.96 -28.06
N THR A 332 -6.59 13.78 -29.23
CA THR A 332 -6.05 12.94 -30.30
C THR A 332 -4.80 13.54 -30.95
N ILE A 333 -4.70 14.88 -31.06
CA ILE A 333 -3.44 15.54 -31.47
C ILE A 333 -2.31 15.23 -30.48
N TYR A 334 -2.56 15.44 -29.18
CA TYR A 334 -1.57 15.15 -28.13
C TYR A 334 -1.15 13.68 -28.15
N GLN A 335 -2.12 12.77 -28.30
CA GLN A 335 -1.89 11.34 -28.30
C GLN A 335 -1.08 10.88 -29.53
N ASN A 336 -1.43 11.40 -30.72
CA ASN A 336 -0.75 11.04 -31.96
C ASN A 336 0.65 11.64 -32.09
N TYR A 337 0.96 12.75 -31.41
CA TYR A 337 2.31 13.31 -31.33
C TYR A 337 3.33 12.30 -30.76
N TYR A 338 2.99 11.62 -29.66
CA TYR A 338 3.90 10.61 -29.07
C TYR A 338 3.73 9.20 -29.67
N LEU A 339 2.50 8.84 -30.03
CA LEU A 339 2.14 7.51 -30.54
C LEU A 339 1.11 7.68 -31.66
N ASN A 340 1.57 7.71 -32.90
CA ASN A 340 0.74 7.89 -34.11
C ASN A 340 -0.16 6.67 -34.42
N ILE A 341 -0.93 6.19 -33.44
CA ILE A 341 -1.76 4.98 -33.49
C ILE A 341 -3.23 5.24 -33.15
N TYR A 342 -3.56 6.42 -32.62
CA TYR A 342 -4.91 6.73 -32.16
C TYR A 342 -5.79 7.22 -33.30
N ASP A 343 -7.04 6.74 -33.32
CA ASP A 343 -8.06 7.22 -34.26
C ASP A 343 -8.44 8.67 -33.92
N GLY A 344 -8.30 9.59 -34.87
CA GLY A 344 -8.56 11.01 -34.65
C GLY A 344 -7.74 11.93 -35.54
N LEU A 345 -7.62 13.19 -35.12
CA LEU A 345 -6.80 14.18 -35.80
C LEU A 345 -5.33 13.90 -35.47
N ALA A 346 -4.49 13.81 -36.50
CA ALA A 346 -3.04 13.76 -36.36
C ALA A 346 -2.41 14.84 -37.24
N LEU A 347 -1.41 15.51 -36.68
CA LEU A 347 -0.62 16.54 -37.36
C LEU A 347 0.78 15.97 -37.61
N ARG A 348 1.42 16.44 -38.68
CA ARG A 348 2.77 16.02 -39.04
C ARG A 348 3.75 16.35 -37.91
N VAL A 349 4.45 15.33 -37.41
CA VAL A 349 5.30 15.41 -36.20
C VAL A 349 6.62 16.16 -36.42
N ASP A 350 7.07 16.28 -37.67
CA ASP A 350 8.38 16.84 -38.05
C ASP A 350 8.52 18.37 -37.84
N ASP A 351 7.54 19.00 -37.18
CA ASP A 351 7.42 20.45 -37.04
C ASP A 351 7.79 20.91 -35.61
N GLU A 352 8.75 21.83 -35.53
CA GLU A 352 9.21 22.42 -34.26
C GLU A 352 8.08 23.17 -33.53
N GLU A 353 7.17 23.81 -34.26
CA GLU A 353 6.03 24.52 -33.66
C GLU A 353 5.07 23.55 -32.98
N LEU A 354 4.86 22.36 -33.56
CA LEU A 354 4.03 21.32 -32.94
C LEU A 354 4.68 20.78 -31.67
N SER A 355 6.00 20.63 -31.67
CA SER A 355 6.75 20.23 -30.47
C SER A 355 6.58 21.26 -29.35
N LEU A 356 6.79 22.55 -29.62
CA LEU A 356 6.59 23.61 -28.63
C LEU A 356 5.13 23.67 -28.13
N PHE A 357 4.17 23.50 -29.03
CA PHE A 357 2.76 23.49 -28.69
C PHE A 357 2.39 22.34 -27.72
N ILE A 358 2.81 21.11 -28.04
CA ILE A 358 2.47 19.93 -27.23
C ILE A 358 3.30 19.86 -25.95
N GLU A 359 4.59 20.15 -26.03
CA GLU A 359 5.52 19.89 -24.94
C GLU A 359 5.58 21.03 -23.92
N GLU A 360 5.26 22.27 -24.32
CA GLU A 360 5.39 23.44 -23.45
C GLU A 360 4.05 24.13 -23.25
N ALA A 361 3.32 24.44 -24.33
CA ALA A 361 2.18 25.34 -24.25
C ALA A 361 0.91 24.70 -23.67
N VAL A 362 0.58 23.47 -24.09
CA VAL A 362 -0.62 22.76 -23.60
C VAL A 362 -0.29 21.86 -22.40
N TYR A 363 0.97 21.50 -22.23
CA TYR A 363 1.39 20.62 -21.14
C TYR A 363 1.38 21.35 -19.79
N ASN A 364 0.63 20.81 -18.83
CA ASN A 364 0.69 21.24 -17.44
C ASN A 364 1.13 20.06 -16.55
N PRO A 365 2.32 20.12 -15.92
CA PRO A 365 2.83 19.03 -15.09
C PRO A 365 2.00 18.76 -13.83
N LEU A 366 1.42 19.80 -13.23
CA LEU A 366 0.57 19.67 -12.05
C LEU A 366 -0.74 18.97 -12.40
N ARG A 367 -1.40 19.41 -13.48
CA ARG A 367 -2.64 18.78 -13.99
C ARG A 367 -2.44 17.29 -14.28
N LEU A 368 -1.37 16.96 -15.00
CA LEU A 368 -1.07 15.57 -15.34
C LEU A 368 -0.79 14.73 -14.08
N SER A 369 -0.01 15.27 -13.14
CA SER A 369 0.31 14.59 -11.88
C SER A 369 -0.94 14.35 -11.04
N VAL A 370 -1.79 15.36 -10.88
CA VAL A 370 -3.10 15.24 -10.22
C VAL A 370 -3.91 14.11 -10.83
N ARG A 371 -4.00 14.07 -12.16
CA ARG A 371 -4.73 13.00 -12.85
C ARG A 371 -4.16 11.61 -12.59
N ILE A 372 -2.83 11.49 -12.53
CA ILE A 372 -2.16 10.22 -12.18
C ILE A 372 -2.58 9.79 -10.77
N VAL A 373 -2.56 10.69 -9.79
CA VAL A 373 -2.99 10.35 -8.42
C VAL A 373 -4.45 9.93 -8.39
N GLU A 374 -5.36 10.67 -9.03
CA GLU A 374 -6.77 10.27 -9.10
C GLU A 374 -6.96 8.87 -9.66
N ASN A 375 -6.20 8.52 -10.70
CA ASN A 375 -6.28 7.22 -11.33
C ASN A 375 -5.83 6.08 -10.40
N TYR A 376 -4.88 6.34 -9.51
CA TYR A 376 -4.49 5.37 -8.48
C TYR A 376 -5.60 5.08 -7.48
N PHE A 377 -6.38 6.09 -7.08
CA PHE A 377 -7.41 5.93 -6.04
C PHE A 377 -8.80 5.55 -6.56
N ILE A 378 -9.17 5.95 -7.78
CA ILE A 378 -10.56 5.78 -8.27
C ILE A 378 -11.01 4.31 -8.29
N ASP A 379 -10.14 3.40 -8.72
CA ASP A 379 -10.46 1.98 -8.78
C ASP A 379 -10.70 1.43 -7.36
N TYR A 380 -9.82 1.76 -6.42
CA TYR A 380 -9.89 1.27 -5.06
C TYR A 380 -11.07 1.83 -4.28
N THR A 381 -11.32 3.13 -4.40
CA THR A 381 -12.41 3.82 -3.69
C THR A 381 -13.77 3.37 -4.23
N SER A 382 -13.91 3.28 -5.56
CA SER A 382 -15.13 2.81 -6.22
C SER A 382 -15.45 1.35 -5.84
N ASP A 383 -14.45 0.47 -5.90
CA ASP A 383 -14.65 -0.94 -5.56
C ASP A 383 -14.90 -1.13 -4.06
N PHE A 384 -14.17 -0.41 -3.20
CA PHE A 384 -14.39 -0.43 -1.75
C PHE A 384 -15.82 0.00 -1.41
N TYR A 385 -16.26 1.16 -1.89
CA TYR A 385 -17.61 1.66 -1.69
C TYR A 385 -18.67 0.64 -2.14
N SER A 386 -18.42 -0.04 -3.25
CA SER A 386 -19.31 -1.06 -3.77
C SER A 386 -19.44 -2.26 -2.82
N ILE A 387 -18.34 -2.77 -2.26
CA ILE A 387 -18.39 -3.97 -1.41
C ILE A 387 -18.86 -3.71 0.03
N THR A 388 -18.77 -2.46 0.51
CA THR A 388 -19.10 -2.11 1.91
C THR A 388 -20.41 -1.35 2.09
N ASN A 389 -20.76 -0.43 1.18
CA ASN A 389 -21.83 0.56 1.43
C ASN A 389 -23.13 0.34 0.62
N GLN A 390 -23.17 -0.63 -0.30
CA GLN A 390 -24.36 -0.94 -1.10
C GLN A 390 -25.11 -2.15 -0.55
N GLU A 391 -25.85 -1.91 0.55
CA GLU A 391 -26.52 -2.94 1.35
C GLU A 391 -27.55 -3.79 0.59
N ASP A 392 -28.22 -3.23 -0.43
CA ASP A 392 -29.27 -3.94 -1.18
C ASP A 392 -28.77 -4.61 -2.48
N ALA A 393 -27.65 -4.15 -3.05
CA ALA A 393 -27.18 -4.59 -4.37
C ALA A 393 -26.00 -5.58 -4.27
N ASN A 394 -25.12 -5.41 -3.27
CA ASN A 394 -23.82 -6.06 -3.24
C ASN A 394 -23.68 -6.98 -2.02
N VAL A 395 -24.73 -7.75 -1.75
CA VAL A 395 -24.71 -8.82 -0.75
C VAL A 395 -23.87 -9.99 -1.27
N VAL A 396 -23.00 -10.53 -0.40
CA VAL A 396 -22.11 -11.65 -0.73
C VAL A 396 -22.88 -12.96 -0.88
N MET A 397 -22.67 -13.68 -1.98
CA MET A 397 -23.25 -14.99 -2.22
C MET A 397 -22.56 -16.09 -1.39
N THR A 398 -23.04 -16.30 -0.17
CA THR A 398 -22.44 -17.27 0.76
C THR A 398 -22.62 -18.74 0.37
N ASN A 399 -23.54 -19.04 -0.54
CA ASN A 399 -23.83 -20.41 -0.97
C ASN A 399 -22.90 -20.94 -2.08
N ASN A 400 -22.12 -20.07 -2.73
CA ASN A 400 -21.16 -20.43 -3.77
C ASN A 400 -20.03 -21.35 -3.20
N ALA A 401 -19.57 -22.31 -4.01
CA ALA A 401 -18.45 -23.19 -3.71
C ALA A 401 -17.18 -22.41 -3.34
N ASP A 402 -16.83 -21.35 -4.07
CA ASP A 402 -15.62 -20.55 -3.84
C ASP A 402 -15.67 -19.86 -2.47
N TYR A 403 -16.81 -19.28 -2.10
CA TYR A 403 -16.98 -18.64 -0.80
C TYR A 403 -16.88 -19.67 0.34
N LYS A 404 -17.50 -20.84 0.18
CA LYS A 404 -17.40 -21.93 1.17
C LYS A 404 -15.97 -22.43 1.32
N GLU A 405 -15.24 -22.56 0.22
CA GLU A 405 -13.84 -22.96 0.21
C GLU A 405 -12.93 -21.90 0.85
N PHE A 406 -13.17 -20.63 0.56
CA PHE A 406 -12.52 -19.50 1.22
C PHE A 406 -12.72 -19.57 2.74
N LYS A 407 -13.97 -19.67 3.22
CA LYS A 407 -14.28 -19.78 4.65
C LYS A 407 -13.69 -21.01 5.31
N LYS A 408 -13.65 -22.15 4.61
CA LYS A 408 -12.98 -23.36 5.10
C LYS A 408 -11.48 -23.13 5.29
N THR A 409 -10.83 -22.47 4.33
CA THR A 409 -9.39 -22.17 4.35
C THR A 409 -9.05 -21.18 5.47
N GLU A 410 -9.84 -20.12 5.63
CA GLU A 410 -9.71 -19.11 6.70
C GLU A 410 -9.85 -19.74 8.10
N ASN A 411 -10.83 -20.62 8.28
CA ASN A 411 -11.03 -21.34 9.54
C ASN A 411 -9.91 -22.34 9.82
N PHE A 412 -9.46 -23.09 8.81
CA PHE A 412 -8.34 -24.02 8.96
C PHE A 412 -7.06 -23.28 9.38
N ASN A 413 -6.78 -22.12 8.78
CA ASN A 413 -5.62 -21.33 9.16
C ASN A 413 -5.72 -20.79 10.60
N SER A 414 -6.91 -20.35 11.01
CA SER A 414 -7.16 -19.94 12.40
C SER A 414 -6.80 -21.05 13.39
N TRP A 415 -7.13 -22.31 13.06
CA TRP A 415 -6.73 -23.47 13.85
C TRP A 415 -5.23 -23.74 13.79
N LEU A 416 -4.60 -23.64 12.61
CA LEU A 416 -3.16 -23.79 12.48
C LEU A 416 -2.39 -22.75 13.32
N TYR A 417 -2.85 -21.50 13.39
CA TYR A 417 -2.25 -20.48 14.26
C TYR A 417 -2.29 -20.86 15.74
N LEU A 418 -3.30 -21.59 16.22
CA LEU A 418 -3.38 -21.99 17.62
C LEU A 418 -2.44 -23.16 17.95
N ILE A 419 -2.22 -24.06 17.00
CA ILE A 419 -1.42 -25.28 17.22
C ILE A 419 0.06 -25.04 16.90
N ASN A 420 0.36 -24.25 15.87
CA ASN A 420 1.72 -23.99 15.43
C ASN A 420 2.33 -22.85 16.26
N ILE A 421 2.85 -23.21 17.43
CA ILE A 421 3.52 -22.31 18.39
C ILE A 421 4.54 -21.38 17.72
N PHE A 422 5.29 -21.86 16.73
CA PHE A 422 6.25 -21.03 16.00
C PHE A 422 5.57 -19.96 15.17
N SER A 423 4.55 -20.35 14.41
CA SER A 423 3.74 -19.45 13.60
C SER A 423 3.00 -18.41 14.44
N SER A 424 2.39 -18.81 15.58
CA SER A 424 1.76 -17.85 16.51
C SER A 424 2.78 -16.90 17.11
N SER A 425 3.94 -17.41 17.51
CA SER A 425 5.02 -16.58 18.05
C SER A 425 5.47 -15.53 17.02
N GLN A 426 5.83 -15.95 15.80
CA GLN A 426 6.20 -15.05 14.72
C GLN A 426 5.11 -14.01 14.42
N SER A 427 3.84 -14.41 14.50
CA SER A 427 2.69 -13.52 14.27
C SER A 427 2.58 -12.40 15.29
N ILE A 428 3.00 -12.63 16.55
CA ILE A 428 3.07 -11.54 17.54
C ILE A 428 4.11 -10.52 17.11
N TYR A 429 5.29 -10.99 16.72
CA TYR A 429 6.35 -10.09 16.25
C TYR A 429 5.88 -9.28 15.04
N THR A 430 5.35 -9.95 14.01
CA THR A 430 4.92 -9.28 12.78
C THR A 430 3.71 -8.36 13.00
N TYR A 431 2.79 -8.68 13.91
CA TYR A 431 1.64 -7.83 14.26
C TYR A 431 2.06 -6.48 14.84
N TYR A 432 2.99 -6.51 15.80
CA TYR A 432 3.41 -5.28 16.47
C TYR A 432 4.50 -4.56 15.67
N SER A 433 5.25 -5.27 14.83
CA SER A 433 6.31 -4.68 14.00
C SER A 433 5.75 -3.62 13.07
N LYS A 434 6.55 -2.60 12.80
CA LYS A 434 6.24 -1.58 11.81
C LYS A 434 6.90 -1.93 10.48
N GLN A 435 6.15 -1.69 9.43
CA GLN A 435 6.65 -1.58 8.06
C GLN A 435 6.91 -0.10 7.76
N SER A 436 7.78 0.17 6.78
CA SER A 436 8.01 1.54 6.33
C SER A 436 6.81 2.01 5.50
N SER A 437 6.17 3.10 5.93
CA SER A 437 5.07 3.74 5.19
C SER A 437 5.53 4.27 3.83
N GLU A 438 6.78 4.75 3.73
CA GLU A 438 7.38 5.27 2.50
C GLU A 438 7.46 4.23 1.36
N ASN A 439 7.48 2.95 1.72
CA ASN A 439 7.57 1.85 0.75
C ASN A 439 6.21 1.38 0.25
N PHE A 440 5.11 1.83 0.88
CA PHE A 440 3.75 1.54 0.42
C PHE A 440 3.26 2.65 -0.49
N TRP A 441 3.39 2.39 -1.79
CA TRP A 441 2.91 3.28 -2.84
C TRP A 441 2.55 2.50 -4.10
N PHE A 442 1.73 3.11 -4.94
CA PHE A 442 1.37 2.59 -6.26
C PHE A 442 2.61 2.48 -7.15
N GLU A 443 2.72 1.38 -7.90
CA GLU A 443 3.80 1.26 -8.88
C GLU A 443 3.48 2.07 -10.13
N TYR A 444 4.46 2.81 -10.65
CA TYR A 444 4.33 3.57 -11.89
C TYR A 444 3.94 2.69 -13.11
N LYS A 445 4.37 1.42 -13.15
CA LYS A 445 4.00 0.46 -14.20
C LYS A 445 2.65 -0.20 -13.94
N ASN A 446 2.28 -0.38 -12.68
CA ASN A 446 1.06 -1.06 -12.29
C ASN A 446 0.06 -0.07 -11.70
N ARG A 447 -0.60 0.66 -12.61
CA ARG A 447 -1.46 1.82 -12.31
C ARG A 447 -2.72 1.52 -11.48
N SER A 448 -2.93 0.27 -11.11
CA SER A 448 -4.11 -0.21 -10.37
C SER A 448 -3.75 -1.18 -9.25
N HIS A 449 -2.46 -1.35 -8.93
CA HIS A 449 -2.03 -2.27 -7.87
C HIS A 449 -1.08 -1.61 -6.88
N ILE A 450 -1.41 -1.73 -5.60
CA ILE A 450 -0.48 -1.52 -4.49
C ILE A 450 -0.16 -2.88 -3.88
N ASP A 451 1.12 -3.18 -3.77
CA ASP A 451 1.60 -4.43 -3.16
C ASP A 451 2.06 -4.14 -1.73
N PHE A 452 1.16 -4.40 -0.78
CA PHE A 452 1.44 -4.29 0.66
C PHE A 452 2.35 -5.41 1.19
N SER A 453 2.60 -6.46 0.38
CA SER A 453 3.38 -7.63 0.79
C SER A 453 4.87 -7.52 0.45
N LYS A 454 5.32 -6.46 -0.23
CA LYS A 454 6.74 -6.26 -0.61
C LYS A 454 7.72 -6.30 0.55
N GLN A 455 7.28 -5.87 1.74
CA GLN A 455 8.10 -5.83 2.94
C GLN A 455 7.97 -7.10 3.79
N ASP A 456 7.15 -8.07 3.34
CA ASP A 456 6.92 -9.30 4.08
C ASP A 456 8.09 -10.27 3.91
N ASN A 457 8.58 -10.79 5.03
CA ASN A 457 9.59 -11.81 5.06
C ASN A 457 8.93 -13.18 4.83
N LEU A 458 9.38 -13.90 3.80
CA LEU A 458 8.86 -15.23 3.44
C LEU A 458 8.91 -16.26 4.60
N PHE A 459 9.87 -16.11 5.52
CA PHE A 459 10.07 -17.01 6.66
C PHE A 459 9.28 -16.61 7.91
N LEU A 460 8.58 -15.48 7.89
CA LEU A 460 7.74 -15.02 8.97
C LEU A 460 6.27 -15.25 8.66
N THR A 461 5.55 -15.56 9.72
CA THR A 461 4.10 -15.67 9.69
C THR A 461 3.50 -14.30 10.00
N TYR A 462 2.49 -13.88 9.25
CA TYR A 462 1.79 -12.60 9.41
C TYR A 462 0.35 -12.87 9.84
N PRO A 463 -0.17 -12.18 10.87
CA PRO A 463 -1.55 -12.37 11.30
C PRO A 463 -2.52 -11.90 10.21
N LYS A 464 -3.43 -12.78 9.81
CA LYS A 464 -4.51 -12.42 8.88
C LYS A 464 -5.78 -12.12 9.66
N TYR A 465 -6.52 -11.11 9.25
CA TYR A 465 -7.86 -10.86 9.76
C TYR A 465 -8.87 -11.75 9.03
N LYS A 466 -10.03 -11.95 9.66
CA LYS A 466 -11.14 -12.62 9.01
C LYS A 466 -12.07 -11.61 8.34
N ILE A 467 -12.57 -11.94 7.15
CA ILE A 467 -13.58 -11.12 6.46
C ILE A 467 -14.93 -11.35 7.12
N GLU A 468 -15.48 -10.36 7.81
CA GLU A 468 -16.81 -10.38 8.44
C GLU A 468 -17.84 -9.74 7.53
N LEU A 469 -19.05 -10.31 7.59
CA LEU A 469 -20.21 -9.77 6.91
C LEU A 469 -21.10 -9.05 7.92
N THR A 470 -21.70 -7.95 7.48
CA THR A 470 -22.74 -7.25 8.23
C THR A 470 -23.99 -8.14 8.33
N LYS A 471 -24.98 -7.73 9.14
CA LYS A 471 -26.28 -8.43 9.24
C LYS A 471 -27.01 -8.52 7.89
N LEU A 472 -26.71 -7.60 6.97
CA LEU A 472 -27.29 -7.52 5.64
C LEU A 472 -26.47 -8.31 4.60
N GLY A 473 -25.30 -8.84 4.99
CA GLY A 473 -24.48 -9.70 4.15
C GLY A 473 -23.48 -8.97 3.24
N THR A 474 -23.29 -7.65 3.43
CA THR A 474 -22.17 -6.89 2.86
C THR A 474 -20.89 -7.07 3.68
N ILE A 475 -19.73 -6.77 3.10
CA ILE A 475 -18.46 -6.85 3.84
C ILE A 475 -18.37 -5.68 4.82
N GLN A 476 -17.98 -5.95 6.05
CA GLN A 476 -17.83 -4.92 7.07
C GLN A 476 -16.56 -4.06 6.82
N GLU A 477 -16.70 -2.73 6.85
CA GLU A 477 -15.61 -1.79 6.56
C GLU A 477 -14.37 -1.99 7.45
N ASP A 478 -14.57 -2.30 8.74
CA ASP A 478 -13.48 -2.45 9.70
C ASP A 478 -13.11 -3.90 10.01
N THR A 479 -13.40 -4.80 9.07
CA THR A 479 -13.06 -6.22 9.18
C THR A 479 -11.56 -6.47 9.40
N TYR A 480 -10.70 -5.52 9.02
CA TYR A 480 -9.26 -5.56 9.30
C TYR A 480 -8.90 -5.56 10.78
N LYS A 481 -9.83 -5.21 11.68
CA LYS A 481 -9.62 -5.30 13.14
C LYS A 481 -9.84 -6.72 13.67
N ASN A 482 -10.50 -7.58 12.89
CA ASN A 482 -10.88 -8.91 13.33
C ASN A 482 -9.72 -9.92 13.20
N HIS A 483 -8.68 -9.68 13.98
CA HIS A 483 -7.59 -10.62 14.18
C HIS A 483 -7.88 -11.53 15.37
N PRO A 484 -7.39 -12.78 15.35
CA PRO A 484 -7.30 -13.58 16.58
C PRO A 484 -6.58 -12.77 17.67
N PRO A 485 -6.93 -12.92 18.96
CA PRO A 485 -6.29 -12.19 20.06
C PRO A 485 -4.82 -12.62 20.23
N ILE A 486 -3.93 -11.97 19.48
CA ILE A 486 -2.50 -12.30 19.40
C ILE A 486 -1.78 -12.19 20.76
N TRP A 487 -2.23 -11.28 21.63
CA TRP A 487 -1.72 -11.12 22.99
C TRP A 487 -2.01 -12.33 23.89
N GLY A 488 -3.07 -13.11 23.61
CA GLY A 488 -3.45 -14.28 24.41
C GLY A 488 -2.35 -15.33 24.46
N PHE A 489 -1.63 -15.51 23.36
CA PHE A 489 -0.50 -16.45 23.28
C PHE A 489 0.67 -16.07 24.21
N MET A 490 0.93 -14.77 24.43
CA MET A 490 1.98 -14.35 25.37
C MET A 490 1.63 -14.76 26.80
N VAL A 491 0.35 -14.66 27.17
CA VAL A 491 -0.16 -15.09 28.48
C VAL A 491 -0.05 -16.60 28.62
N GLU A 492 -0.43 -17.36 27.60
CA GLU A 492 -0.30 -18.83 27.58
C GLU A 492 1.16 -19.27 27.76
N MET A 493 2.10 -18.64 27.06
CA MET A 493 3.53 -18.95 27.19
C MET A 493 4.08 -18.68 28.59
N LEU A 494 3.60 -17.61 29.24
CA LEU A 494 3.96 -17.31 30.62
C LEU A 494 3.42 -18.39 31.58
N VAL A 495 2.17 -18.81 31.41
CA VAL A 495 1.55 -19.88 32.20
C VAL A 495 2.28 -21.21 32.01
N ILE A 496 2.62 -21.57 30.77
CA ILE A 496 3.39 -22.78 30.43
C ILE A 496 4.78 -22.74 31.07
N SER A 497 5.47 -21.60 31.01
CA SER A 497 6.78 -21.42 31.65
C SER A 497 6.72 -21.62 33.17
N LEU A 498 5.72 -21.03 33.83
CA LEU A 498 5.49 -21.22 35.27
C LEU A 498 5.16 -22.68 35.60
N PHE A 499 4.35 -23.34 34.78
CA PHE A 499 4.02 -24.75 34.94
C PHE A 499 5.27 -25.64 34.87
N PHE A 500 6.15 -25.42 33.88
CA PHE A 500 7.42 -26.14 33.79
C PHE A 500 8.35 -25.83 34.97
N LEU A 501 8.39 -24.59 35.44
CA LEU A 501 9.13 -24.23 36.65
C LEU A 501 8.63 -25.02 37.87
N VAL A 502 7.32 -25.11 38.08
CA VAL A 502 6.73 -25.89 39.19
C VAL A 502 7.11 -27.37 39.06
N ILE A 503 7.02 -27.95 37.86
CA ILE A 503 7.43 -29.34 37.59
C ILE A 503 8.91 -29.54 37.97
N CYS A 504 9.79 -28.65 37.52
CA CYS A 504 11.22 -28.70 37.84
C CYS A 504 11.46 -28.62 39.35
N ILE A 505 10.78 -27.71 40.07
CA ILE A 505 10.90 -27.57 41.53
C ILE A 505 10.47 -28.86 42.24
N VAL A 506 9.29 -29.39 41.91
CA VAL A 506 8.75 -30.61 42.53
C VAL A 506 9.70 -31.79 42.30
N ARG A 507 10.18 -31.95 41.08
CA ARG A 507 11.05 -33.08 40.73
C ARG A 507 12.42 -32.96 41.36
N PHE A 508 13.05 -31.79 41.33
CA PHE A 508 14.37 -31.57 41.90
C PHE A 508 14.38 -31.67 43.44
N ASN A 509 13.28 -31.28 44.10
CA ASN A 509 13.11 -31.53 45.53
C ASN A 509 13.00 -33.04 45.85
N ARG A 510 12.47 -33.85 44.93
CA ARG A 510 12.32 -35.31 45.05
C ARG A 510 13.51 -36.13 44.52
N MET A 511 14.45 -35.52 43.79
CA MET A 511 15.62 -36.22 43.29
C MET A 511 16.62 -36.46 44.42
N ASP A 512 17.06 -37.71 44.58
CA ASP A 512 18.25 -38.02 45.36
C ASP A 512 19.48 -37.54 44.59
N LEU A 513 20.19 -36.59 45.18
CA LEU A 513 21.41 -35.98 44.62
C LEU A 513 22.68 -36.54 45.30
N ASN A 514 22.58 -37.72 45.93
CA ASN A 514 23.70 -38.39 46.60
C ASN A 514 24.62 -39.11 45.61
#